data_AF-A0A550H059-F1
#
_entry.id   AF-A0A550H059-F1
#
_cell.length_a   1.000
_cell.length_b   1.000
_cell.length_c   1.000
_cell.angle_alpha   90.00
_cell.angle_beta   90.00
_cell.angle_gamma   90.00
#
_symmetry.space_group_name_H-M   'P 1'
#
loop_
_entity.id
_entity.type
_entity.pdbx_description
1 polymer ?
#
loop_
_entity_poly.entity_id
_entity_poly.type
_entity_poly.pdbx_seq_one_letter_code
_entity_poly.pdbx_strand_id
1 'polypeptide(L)' 'KRVAEKIGRPKSYRAVANALHKNPLWPVVPCHRVVRSDGAFGGPKKGADGRRNRLAKEGIPIQNGKAKLSKRILY' A
#
# COMPACT_ATOMS: atom_id res chain seq x y z
N LYS A 1 1.90 8.22 -1.41
CA LYS A 1 2.30 9.67 -1.43
C LYS A 1 3.24 9.96 -0.28
N ARG A 2 2.84 9.59 0.94
CA ARG A 2 3.63 9.81 2.16
C ARG A 2 5.00 9.13 2.14
N VAL A 3 5.16 7.95 1.51
CA VAL A 3 6.50 7.34 1.34
C VAL A 3 7.42 8.30 0.58
N ALA A 4 6.94 8.87 -0.53
CA ALA A 4 7.70 9.74 -1.41
C ALA A 4 8.10 11.04 -0.68
N GLU A 5 7.21 11.58 0.16
CA GLU A 5 7.49 12.71 1.04
C GLU A 5 8.57 12.38 2.07
N LYS A 6 8.50 11.20 2.71
CA LYS A 6 9.49 10.78 3.71
C LYS A 6 10.90 10.57 3.16
N ILE A 7 11.01 10.17 1.89
CA ILE A 7 12.32 10.04 1.23
C ILE A 7 12.79 11.36 0.61
N GLY A 8 12.15 12.49 0.90
CA GLY A 8 12.51 13.81 0.37
C GLY A 8 12.22 14.01 -1.13
N ARG A 9 11.45 13.10 -1.75
CA ARG A 9 11.14 13.12 -3.19
C ARG A 9 9.63 13.10 -3.42
N PRO A 10 8.88 14.15 -3.04
CA PRO A 10 7.42 14.15 -3.02
C PRO A 10 6.77 13.83 -4.38
N LYS A 11 7.43 14.17 -5.50
CA LYS A 11 6.96 13.89 -6.86
C LYS A 11 7.21 12.43 -7.32
N SER A 12 7.94 11.63 -6.57
CA SER A 12 8.31 10.25 -6.94
C SER A 12 7.30 9.17 -6.49
N TYR A 13 6.05 9.54 -6.18
CA TYR A 13 5.03 8.59 -5.68
C TYR A 13 4.72 7.43 -6.64
N ARG A 14 4.78 7.64 -7.96
CA ARG A 14 4.62 6.56 -8.95
C ARG A 14 5.83 5.61 -8.96
N ALA A 15 7.04 6.15 -8.86
CA ALA A 15 8.26 5.36 -8.80
C ALA A 15 8.27 4.47 -7.54
N VAL A 16 7.86 5.03 -6.39
CA VAL A 16 7.69 4.25 -5.16
C VAL A 16 6.66 3.13 -5.35
N ALA A 17 5.48 3.43 -5.92
CA ALA A 17 4.45 2.42 -6.14
C ALA A 17 4.95 1.28 -7.04
N ASN A 18 5.71 1.60 -8.10
CA ASN A 18 6.32 0.62 -8.98
C ASN A 18 7.39 -0.22 -8.27
N ALA A 19 8.24 0.40 -7.45
CA ALA A 19 9.26 -0.31 -6.66
C ALA A 19 8.62 -1.31 -5.69
N LEU A 20 7.53 -0.92 -5.02
CA LEU A 20 6.78 -1.81 -4.12
C LEU A 20 6.08 -2.95 -4.88
N HIS A 21 5.63 -2.70 -6.10
CA HIS A 21 5.01 -3.74 -6.95
C HIS A 21 6.02 -4.79 -7.40
N LYS A 22 7.26 -4.37 -7.64
CA LYS A 22 8.37 -5.23 -8.08
C LYS A 22 9.22 -5.75 -6.92
N ASN A 23 8.79 -5.54 -5.67
CA ASN A 23 9.59 -5.88 -4.50
C ASN A 23 9.76 -7.42 -4.36
N PRO A 24 10.97 -7.96 -4.56
CA PRO A 24 11.21 -9.40 -4.44
C PRO A 24 11.27 -9.85 -2.97
N LEU A 25 11.42 -8.91 -2.03
CA LEU A 25 11.52 -9.17 -0.59
C LEU A 25 10.14 -9.28 0.08
N TRP A 26 9.09 -9.47 -0.70
CA TRP A 26 7.79 -9.85 -0.16
C TRP A 26 7.89 -11.27 0.42
N PRO A 27 7.52 -11.53 1.69
CA PRO A 27 6.71 -10.71 2.60
C PRO A 27 7.45 -9.91 3.69
N VAL A 28 8.79 -9.98 3.76
CA VAL A 28 9.60 -9.38 4.83
C VAL A 28 9.36 -7.88 4.93
N VAL A 29 9.29 -7.21 3.77
CA VAL A 29 8.90 -5.80 3.69
C VAL A 29 7.37 -5.71 3.59
N PRO A 30 6.68 -4.98 4.49
CA PRO A 30 5.22 -4.93 4.54
C PRO A 30 4.63 -4.04 3.43
N CYS A 31 4.89 -4.35 2.16
CA CYS A 31 4.45 -3.54 1.03
C CYS A 31 2.93 -3.53 0.83
N HIS A 32 2.18 -4.44 1.46
CA HIS A 32 0.71 -4.42 1.51
C HIS A 32 0.14 -3.27 2.34
N ARG A 33 0.93 -2.67 3.24
CA ARG A 33 0.53 -1.51 4.04
C ARG A 33 0.52 -0.21 3.26
N VAL A 34 1.12 -0.19 2.08
CA VAL A 34 1.15 0.97 1.19
C VAL A 34 -0.01 0.88 0.21
N VAL A 35 -0.92 1.84 0.27
CA VAL A 35 -2.07 1.90 -0.65
C VAL A 35 -2.14 3.28 -1.31
N ARG A 36 -3.06 3.45 -2.26
CA ARG A 36 -3.29 4.75 -2.90
C ARG A 36 -3.83 5.77 -1.88
N SER A 37 -3.70 7.05 -2.20
CA SER A 37 -4.22 8.15 -1.36
C SER A 37 -5.73 8.11 -1.14
N ASP A 38 -6.47 7.39 -1.99
CA ASP A 38 -7.92 7.15 -1.91
C ASP A 38 -8.28 5.87 -1.13
N GLY A 39 -7.30 5.17 -0.56
CA GLY A 39 -7.51 3.91 0.16
C GLY A 39 -7.56 2.67 -0.75
N ALA A 40 -7.51 2.83 -2.08
CA ALA A 40 -7.64 1.70 -3.01
C ALA A 40 -6.32 0.94 -3.21
N PHE A 41 -6.45 -0.35 -3.53
CA PHE A 41 -5.34 -1.23 -3.88
C PHE A 41 -5.17 -1.24 -5.41
N GLY A 42 -4.12 -0.59 -5.92
CA GLY A 42 -3.83 -0.56 -7.37
C GLY A 42 -2.96 -1.72 -7.84
N GLY A 43 -3.19 -2.25 -9.04
CA GLY A 43 -2.44 -3.37 -9.63
C GLY A 43 -3.36 -4.49 -10.14
N PRO A 44 -2.81 -5.63 -10.57
CA PRO A 44 -3.60 -6.79 -11.00
C PRO A 44 -4.52 -7.27 -9.88
N LYS A 45 -5.74 -7.70 -10.23
CA LYS A 45 -6.79 -8.09 -9.27
C LYS A 45 -6.29 -9.07 -8.20
N LYS A 46 -5.63 -10.17 -8.60
CA LYS A 46 -5.04 -11.15 -7.67
C LYS A 46 -4.04 -10.52 -6.68
N GLY A 47 -3.15 -9.63 -7.16
CA GLY A 47 -2.16 -8.97 -6.31
C GLY A 47 -2.76 -7.88 -5.41
N ALA A 48 -3.83 -7.23 -5.85
CA ALA A 48 -4.61 -6.31 -5.03
C ALA A 48 -5.36 -7.05 -3.92
N ASP A 49 -6.02 -8.16 -4.24
CA ASP A 49 -6.78 -8.97 -3.28
C ASP A 49 -5.85 -9.62 -2.24
N GLY A 50 -4.68 -10.12 -2.64
CA GLY A 50 -3.69 -10.67 -1.71
C GLY A 50 -3.20 -9.65 -0.68
N ARG A 51 -2.92 -8.41 -1.12
CA ARG A 51 -2.53 -7.30 -0.21
C ARG A 51 -3.70 -6.88 0.67
N ARG A 52 -4.91 -6.78 0.14
CA ARG A 52 -6.13 -6.49 0.91
C ARG A 52 -6.33 -7.52 2.03
N ASN A 53 -6.27 -8.81 1.70
CA ASN A 53 -6.46 -9.88 2.66
C ASN A 53 -5.40 -9.86 3.77
N ARG A 54 -4.15 -9.57 3.43
CA ARG A 54 -3.10 -9.45 4.45
C ARG A 54 -3.29 -8.22 5.33
N LEU A 55 -3.66 -7.09 4.75
CA LEU A 55 -3.96 -5.88 5.51
C LEU A 55 -5.14 -6.11 6.47
N ALA A 56 -6.18 -6.83 6.02
CA ALA A 56 -7.31 -7.22 6.86
C ALA A 56 -6.89 -8.15 8.01
N LYS A 57 -5.97 -9.10 7.77
CA LYS A 57 -5.38 -9.97 8.82
C LYS A 57 -4.57 -9.19 9.87
N GLU A 58 -4.06 -8.01 9.54
CA GLU A 58 -3.41 -7.12 10.50
C GLU A 58 -4.41 -6.31 11.36
N GLY A 59 -5.72 -6.53 11.19
CA GLY A 59 -6.77 -5.82 11.93
C GLY A 59 -7.13 -4.46 11.34
N ILE A 60 -6.71 -4.19 10.10
CA ILE A 60 -7.01 -2.93 9.41
C ILE A 60 -8.35 -3.06 8.69
N PRO A 61 -9.36 -2.23 9.04
CA PRO A 61 -10.66 -2.34 8.42
C PRO A 61 -10.63 -1.92 6.96
N ILE A 62 -11.18 -2.77 6.10
CA ILE A 62 -11.44 -2.49 4.69
C ILE A 62 -12.91 -2.09 4.55
N GLN A 63 -13.21 -0.90 4.02
CA GLN A 63 -14.57 -0.42 3.76
C GLN A 63 -14.74 -0.19 2.26
N ASN A 64 -15.80 -0.73 1.65
CA ASN A 64 -16.10 -0.59 0.21
C ASN A 64 -14.90 -0.94 -0.69
N GLY A 65 -14.14 -1.99 -0.33
CA GLY A 65 -12.95 -2.43 -1.08
C GLY A 65 -11.70 -1.57 -0.91
N LYS A 66 -11.75 -0.53 -0.05
CA LYS A 66 -10.67 0.41 0.26
C LYS A 66 -10.21 0.26 1.71
N ALA A 67 -8.92 0.43 1.97
CA ALA A 67 -8.39 0.46 3.33
C ALA A 67 -8.82 1.77 4.04
N LYS A 68 -9.32 1.65 5.28
CA LYS A 68 -9.59 2.84 6.11
C LYS A 68 -8.27 3.52 6.44
N LEU A 69 -8.07 4.71 5.88
CA LEU A 69 -6.83 5.47 6.09
C LEU A 69 -6.75 5.96 7.54
N SER A 70 -5.63 5.73 8.24
CA SER A 70 -5.40 6.33 9.56
C SER A 70 -4.00 6.96 9.64
N LYS A 71 -3.63 7.57 10.77
CA LYS A 71 -2.25 8.03 10.99
C LYS A 71 -1.30 6.87 11.32
N ARG A 72 -1.82 5.75 11.86
CA ARG A 72 -1.07 4.54 12.23
C ARG A 72 -0.87 3.58 11.07
N ILE A 73 -1.82 3.60 10.15
CA ILE A 73 -1.86 2.78 8.96
C ILE A 73 -1.70 3.79 7.83
N LEU A 74 -0.54 3.87 7.20
CA LEU A 74 -0.36 4.18 5.77
C LEU A 74 0.79 5.11 5.44
N TYR A 75 1.53 4.60 4.46
CA TYR A 75 2.18 5.42 3.45
C TYR A 75 1.52 5.32 2.08
#